data_AF-A0A5K8AK20-F1
#
_entry.id   AF-A0A5K8AK20-F1
#
_cell.length_a   1.000
_cell.length_b   1.000
_cell.length_c   1.000
_cell.angle_alpha   90.00
_cell.angle_beta   90.00
_cell.angle_gamma   90.00
#
_symmetry.space_group_name_H-M   'P 1'
#
loop_
_entity.id
_entity.type
_entity.pdbx_description
1 polymer ?
#
loop_
_entity_poly.entity_id
_entity_poly.type
_entity_poly.pdbx_seq_one_letter_code
_entity_poly.pdbx_strand_id
1 'polypeptide(L)'
;MEDDRQMDLALWRYGIISPLLHRDANDVQLWEMLTVISANHYIHPHDGRHITMSAEAIRKWLYRFNHGGLSALGNKQRSDKGTHDVPAPLANEMFELRLAHPRWTLSLMLRELVERQLWDETRPSRSTLYRFARNNNLMRDPQLNTVEVVRPFEFDKFGQMWTGDFMHGPNPSFPLEFNIYCNF
;
A
#
# COMPACT_ATOMS: atom_id res chain seq x y z
N MET A 1 -21.00 -4.11 -1.44
CA MET A 1 -20.16 -4.04 -0.21
C MET A 1 -19.59 -2.66 0.06
N GLU A 2 -18.76 -2.06 -0.82
CA GLU A 2 -18.24 -0.69 -0.56
C GLU A 2 -19.34 0.38 -0.70
N ASP A 3 -20.23 0.22 -1.68
CA ASP A 3 -21.36 1.12 -1.90
C ASP A 3 -22.35 1.10 -0.70
N ASP A 4 -22.66 -0.09 -0.19
CA ASP A 4 -23.48 -0.28 1.01
C ASP A 4 -22.89 0.44 2.23
N ARG A 5 -21.56 0.35 2.44
CA ARG A 5 -20.89 1.05 3.55
C ARG A 5 -20.93 2.57 3.43
N GLN A 6 -20.85 3.09 2.20
CA GLN A 6 -20.98 4.53 1.96
C GLN A 6 -22.41 5.00 2.18
N MET A 7 -23.40 4.19 1.79
CA MET A 7 -24.82 4.46 2.01
C MET A 7 -25.18 4.46 3.50
N ASP A 8 -24.72 3.48 4.28
CA ASP A 8 -24.92 3.43 5.73
C ASP A 8 -24.36 4.67 6.43
N LEU A 9 -23.18 5.11 6.01
CA LEU A 9 -22.53 6.31 6.53
C LEU A 9 -23.27 7.59 6.12
N ALA A 10 -23.83 7.63 4.90
CA ALA A 10 -24.67 8.73 4.44
C ALA A 10 -25.98 8.82 5.24
N LEU A 11 -26.65 7.69 5.48
CA LEU A 11 -27.88 7.59 6.29
C LEU A 11 -27.62 8.00 7.74
N TRP A 12 -26.51 7.56 8.32
CA TRP A 12 -26.12 7.96 9.67
C TRP A 12 -25.91 9.48 9.78
N ARG A 13 -25.18 10.09 8.83
CA ARG A 13 -25.02 11.56 8.77
C ARG A 13 -26.36 12.27 8.55
N TYR A 14 -27.23 11.71 7.72
CA TYR A 14 -28.58 12.23 7.49
C TYR A 14 -29.40 12.27 8.78
N GLY A 15 -29.37 11.19 9.58
CA GLY A 15 -30.03 11.14 10.88
C GLY A 15 -29.59 12.28 11.81
N ILE A 16 -28.31 12.65 11.78
CA ILE A 16 -27.75 13.74 12.59
C ILE A 16 -28.22 15.12 12.10
N ILE A 17 -28.29 15.34 10.78
CA ILE A 17 -28.69 16.65 10.21
C ILE A 17 -30.21 16.80 10.05
N SER A 18 -30.98 15.72 10.16
CA SER A 18 -32.44 15.72 9.96
C SER A 18 -33.18 16.81 10.75
N PRO A 19 -32.87 17.08 12.03
CA PRO A 19 -33.49 18.18 12.78
C PRO A 19 -33.20 19.57 12.20
N LEU A 20 -32.04 19.75 11.55
CA LEU A 20 -31.65 21.02 10.94
C LEU A 20 -32.34 21.28 9.60
N LEU A 21 -32.83 20.22 8.94
CA LEU A 21 -33.51 20.28 7.65
C LEU A 21 -34.99 20.68 7.79
N HIS A 22 -35.63 20.27 8.89
CA HIS A 22 -37.06 20.50 9.14
C HIS A 22 -37.33 21.74 10.00
N ARG A 23 -36.43 22.72 9.95
CA ARG A 23 -36.58 23.96 10.73
C ARG A 23 -37.75 24.80 10.25
N ASP A 24 -38.52 25.34 11.17
CA ASP A 24 -39.53 26.37 10.93
C ASP A 24 -38.86 27.76 10.84
N ALA A 25 -39.54 28.74 10.23
CA ALA A 25 -39.05 30.12 10.17
C ALA A 25 -38.95 30.78 11.56
N ASN A 26 -39.70 30.25 12.53
CA ASN A 26 -39.67 30.71 13.92
C ASN A 26 -38.65 29.97 14.80
N ASP A 27 -37.89 29.02 14.26
CA ASP A 27 -36.92 28.26 15.05
C ASP A 27 -35.68 29.08 15.43
N VAL A 28 -35.03 28.59 16.48
CA VAL A 28 -33.77 29.10 17.04
C VAL A 28 -32.71 29.31 15.95
N GLN A 29 -31.81 30.27 16.13
CA GLN A 29 -30.72 30.53 15.18
C GLN A 29 -29.95 29.24 14.87
N LEU A 30 -29.65 29.01 13.58
CA LEU A 30 -28.98 27.79 13.09
C LEU A 30 -27.72 27.43 13.89
N TRP A 31 -26.97 28.45 14.34
CA TRP A 31 -25.75 28.27 15.12
C TRP A 31 -25.99 27.69 16.51
N GLU A 32 -27.09 28.03 17.16
CA GLU A 32 -27.45 27.50 18.49
C GLU A 32 -27.83 26.02 18.38
N MET A 33 -28.63 25.66 17.38
CA MET A 33 -28.93 24.24 17.10
C MET A 33 -27.67 23.44 16.76
N LEU A 34 -26.78 23.98 15.93
CA LEU A 34 -25.50 23.32 15.63
C LEU A 34 -24.66 23.11 16.89
N THR A 35 -24.69 24.06 17.83
CA THR A 35 -23.98 23.96 19.10
C THR A 35 -24.56 22.82 19.95
N VAL A 36 -25.88 22.75 20.08
CA VAL A 36 -26.58 21.66 20.79
C VAL A 36 -26.27 20.29 20.17
N ILE A 37 -26.39 20.16 18.85
CA ILE A 37 -26.16 18.90 18.14
C ILE A 37 -24.68 18.49 18.23
N SER A 38 -23.74 19.45 18.22
CA SER A 38 -22.31 19.17 18.35
C SER A 38 -21.89 18.71 19.75
N ALA A 39 -22.66 19.04 20.79
CA ALA A 39 -22.39 18.62 22.16
C ALA A 39 -22.75 17.13 22.43
N ASN A 40 -23.53 16.52 21.53
CA ASN A 40 -23.93 15.12 21.63
C ASN A 40 -22.80 14.16 21.22
N HIS A 41 -22.88 12.94 21.76
CA HIS A 41 -22.02 11.82 21.38
C HIS A 41 -22.79 10.87 20.46
N TYR A 42 -22.19 10.51 19.34
CA TYR A 42 -22.79 9.61 18.36
C TYR A 42 -21.98 8.32 18.24
N ILE A 43 -22.66 7.21 17.99
CA ILE A 43 -22.03 5.91 17.75
C ILE A 43 -21.76 5.79 16.26
N HIS A 44 -20.49 5.66 15.87
CA HIS A 44 -20.11 5.49 14.47
C HIS A 44 -20.62 4.16 13.90
N PRO A 45 -21.27 4.12 12.72
CA PRO A 45 -21.98 2.94 12.21
C PRO A 45 -21.06 1.76 11.88
N HIS A 46 -19.79 2.02 11.53
CA HIS A 46 -18.82 0.97 11.17
C HIS A 46 -17.93 0.50 12.33
N ASP A 47 -17.62 1.41 13.26
CA ASP A 47 -16.58 1.17 14.26
C ASP A 47 -17.15 1.05 15.68
N GLY A 48 -18.43 1.38 15.89
CA GLY A 48 -19.09 1.38 17.20
C GLY A 48 -18.54 2.40 18.19
N ARG A 49 -17.56 3.22 17.78
CA ARG A 49 -16.91 4.21 18.64
C ARG A 49 -17.82 5.40 18.88
N HIS A 50 -17.78 5.92 20.11
CA HIS A 50 -18.39 7.19 20.43
C HIS A 50 -17.54 8.33 19.88
N ILE A 51 -18.14 9.17 19.05
CA ILE A 51 -17.50 10.31 18.43
C ILE A 51 -18.29 11.58 18.69
N THR A 52 -17.57 12.65 18.97
CA THR A 52 -18.10 14.01 19.05
C THR A 52 -17.70 14.74 17.77
N MET A 53 -18.61 15.53 17.22
CA MET A 53 -18.39 16.21 15.95
C MET A 53 -18.49 17.72 16.14
N SER A 54 -17.60 18.47 15.46
CA SER A 54 -17.67 19.92 15.53
C SER A 54 -18.91 20.44 14.81
N ALA A 55 -19.47 21.54 15.32
CA ALA A 55 -20.57 22.27 14.66
C ALA A 55 -20.27 22.57 13.19
N GLU A 56 -19.01 22.86 12.84
CA GLU A 56 -18.61 23.12 11.46
C GLU A 56 -18.66 21.88 10.55
N ALA A 57 -18.33 20.70 11.09
CA ALA A 57 -18.46 19.45 10.33
C ALA A 57 -19.93 19.16 9.97
N ILE A 58 -20.82 19.33 10.95
CA ILE A 58 -22.26 19.14 10.78
C ILE A 58 -22.83 20.18 9.80
N ARG A 59 -22.40 21.44 9.90
CA ARG A 59 -22.75 22.51 8.94
C ARG A 59 -22.32 22.17 7.52
N LYS A 60 -21.11 21.62 7.34
CA LYS A 60 -20.61 21.17 6.02
C LYS A 60 -21.46 20.03 5.45
N TRP A 61 -21.95 19.12 6.28
CA TRP A 61 -22.87 18.05 5.85
C TRP A 61 -24.21 18.62 5.40
N LEU A 62 -24.79 19.56 6.15
CA LEU A 62 -26.03 20.24 5.76
C LEU A 62 -25.90 20.92 4.38
N TYR A 63 -24.81 21.65 4.15
CA TYR A 63 -24.53 22.26 2.85
C TYR A 63 -24.42 21.22 1.72
N ARG A 64 -23.66 20.13 1.95
CA ARG A 64 -23.49 19.06 0.96
C ARG A 64 -24.82 18.39 0.61
N PHE A 65 -25.66 18.14 1.61
CA PHE A 65 -26.98 17.55 1.40
C PHE A 65 -27.87 18.47 0.56
N ASN A 66 -27.90 19.77 0.84
CA ASN A 66 -28.70 20.72 0.06
C ASN A 66 -28.27 20.80 -1.41
N HIS A 67 -26.99 20.54 -1.72
CA HIS A 67 -26.47 20.61 -3.09
C HIS A 67 -26.42 19.28 -3.84
N GLY A 68 -26.44 18.14 -3.14
CA GLY A 68 -26.24 16.82 -3.78
C GLY A 68 -27.00 15.66 -3.12
N GLY A 69 -27.94 15.94 -2.24
CA GLY A 69 -28.80 14.96 -1.60
C GLY A 69 -28.05 13.95 -0.73
N LEU A 70 -28.63 12.76 -0.58
CA LEU A 70 -28.10 11.71 0.30
C LEU A 70 -26.75 11.16 -0.18
N SER A 71 -26.54 11.01 -1.49
CA SER A 71 -25.29 10.49 -2.04
C SER A 71 -24.08 11.41 -1.76
N ALA A 72 -24.31 12.72 -1.67
CA ALA A 72 -23.28 13.71 -1.32
C ALA A 72 -22.83 13.66 0.16
N LEU A 73 -23.58 12.97 1.02
CA LEU A 73 -23.20 12.74 2.42
C LEU A 73 -22.22 11.57 2.60
N GLY A 74 -22.01 10.74 1.57
CA GLY A 74 -20.96 9.73 1.58
C GLY A 74 -19.55 10.32 1.72
N ASN A 75 -18.54 9.49 1.89
CA ASN A 75 -17.17 9.98 1.82
C ASN A 75 -16.84 10.36 0.38
N LYS A 76 -16.51 11.64 0.15
CA LYS A 76 -16.03 12.09 -1.15
C LYS A 76 -14.74 11.34 -1.47
N GLN A 77 -14.77 10.47 -2.48
CA GLN A 77 -13.54 9.91 -3.02
C GLN A 77 -12.71 11.08 -3.58
N ARG A 78 -11.43 11.17 -3.20
CA ARG A 78 -10.53 12.18 -3.77
C ARG A 78 -10.53 12.04 -5.29
N SER A 79 -10.64 13.17 -6.00
CA SER A 79 -10.56 13.22 -7.48
C SER A 79 -9.28 12.58 -8.00
N ASP A 80 -8.20 12.69 -7.23
CA ASP A 80 -6.86 12.26 -7.65
C ASP A 80 -6.61 10.77 -7.38
N LYS A 81 -7.68 10.00 -7.15
CA LYS A 81 -7.60 8.57 -6.92
C LYS A 81 -7.31 7.88 -8.26
N GLY A 82 -6.02 7.73 -8.57
CA GLY A 82 -5.54 6.97 -9.72
C GLY A 82 -4.71 7.78 -10.71
N THR A 83 -4.74 9.12 -10.64
CA THR A 83 -3.89 9.97 -11.48
C THR A 83 -2.50 10.04 -10.87
N HIS A 84 -1.67 9.06 -11.19
CA HIS A 84 -0.24 9.19 -10.95
C HIS A 84 0.33 10.04 -12.07
N ASP A 85 1.13 11.05 -11.70
CA ASP A 85 1.90 11.84 -12.64
C ASP A 85 3.06 11.00 -13.17
N VAL A 86 2.74 9.97 -13.95
CA VAL A 86 3.69 9.09 -14.63
C VAL A 86 3.50 9.30 -16.13
N PRO A 87 4.53 9.76 -16.85
CA PRO A 87 4.46 9.93 -18.29
C PRO A 87 4.05 8.64 -19.00
N ALA A 88 3.18 8.74 -20.00
CA ALA A 88 2.68 7.58 -20.75
C ALA A 88 3.79 6.68 -21.34
N PRO A 89 4.91 7.22 -21.90
CA PRO A 89 6.01 6.38 -22.39
C PRO A 89 6.62 5.51 -21.28
N LEU A 90 6.80 6.08 -20.08
CA LEU A 90 7.37 5.37 -18.93
C LEU A 90 6.41 4.31 -18.41
N ALA A 91 5.11 4.63 -18.34
CA ALA A 91 4.07 3.69 -17.97
C ALA A 91 4.04 2.48 -18.91
N ASN A 92 4.03 2.70 -20.22
CA ASN A 92 4.02 1.64 -21.23
C ASN A 92 5.24 0.72 -21.09
N GLU A 93 6.42 1.29 -20.92
CA GLU A 93 7.65 0.50 -20.74
C GLU A 93 7.58 -0.37 -19.48
N MET A 94 7.00 0.14 -18.38
CA MET A 94 6.80 -0.67 -17.16
C MET A 94 5.86 -1.86 -17.39
N PHE A 95 4.84 -1.72 -18.25
CA PHE A 95 3.97 -2.83 -18.64
C PHE A 95 4.73 -3.85 -19.50
N GLU A 96 5.48 -3.39 -20.51
CA GLU A 96 6.28 -4.25 -21.39
C GLU A 96 7.34 -5.04 -20.61
N LEU A 97 8.09 -4.36 -19.73
CA LEU A 97 9.08 -5.01 -18.86
C LEU A 97 8.44 -6.05 -17.95
N ARG A 98 7.20 -5.81 -17.48
CA ARG A 98 6.47 -6.80 -16.68
C ARG A 98 6.07 -8.02 -17.52
N LEU A 99 5.57 -7.81 -18.74
CA LEU A 99 5.21 -8.92 -19.63
C LEU A 99 6.44 -9.75 -20.02
N ALA A 100 7.54 -9.09 -20.38
CA ALA A 100 8.80 -9.74 -20.74
C ALA A 100 9.48 -10.46 -19.57
N HIS A 101 9.40 -9.88 -18.36
CA HIS A 101 10.06 -10.40 -17.17
C HIS A 101 9.12 -10.49 -15.95
N PRO A 102 8.20 -11.48 -15.92
CA PRO A 102 7.21 -11.60 -14.85
C PRO A 102 7.79 -11.80 -13.44
N ARG A 103 9.02 -12.31 -13.35
CA ARG A 103 9.72 -12.62 -12.09
C ARG A 103 10.53 -11.46 -11.53
N TRP A 104 10.76 -10.41 -12.31
CA TRP A 104 11.60 -9.29 -11.87
C TRP A 104 10.96 -8.53 -10.72
N THR A 105 11.79 -8.13 -9.76
CA THR A 105 11.35 -7.22 -8.70
C THR A 105 11.14 -5.83 -9.30
N LEU A 106 10.27 -5.03 -8.67
CA LEU A 106 10.06 -3.67 -9.12
C LEU A 106 11.35 -2.84 -9.09
N SER A 107 12.22 -3.05 -8.10
CA SER A 107 13.54 -2.43 -8.05
C SER A 107 14.39 -2.74 -9.29
N LEU A 108 14.33 -3.98 -9.79
CA LEU A 108 15.08 -4.40 -10.98
C LEU A 108 14.51 -3.76 -12.24
N MET A 109 13.18 -3.71 -12.38
CA MET A 109 12.52 -3.01 -13.50
C MET A 109 12.87 -1.51 -13.49
N LEU A 110 12.89 -0.87 -12.31
CA LEU A 110 13.30 0.52 -12.19
C LEU A 110 14.77 0.75 -12.57
N ARG A 111 15.67 -0.18 -12.24
CA ARG A 111 17.07 -0.11 -12.66
C ARG A 111 17.21 -0.21 -14.18
N GLU A 112 16.49 -1.15 -14.79
CA GLU A 112 16.43 -1.30 -16.26
C GLU A 112 15.97 -0.01 -16.95
N LEU A 113 14.98 0.69 -16.38
CA LEU A 113 14.50 1.97 -16.91
C LEU A 113 15.56 3.07 -16.88
N VAL A 114 16.45 3.06 -15.87
CA VAL A 114 17.59 3.97 -15.80
C VAL A 114 18.65 3.58 -16.83
N GLU A 115 18.96 2.28 -16.97
CA GLU A 115 19.91 1.76 -17.94
C GLU A 115 19.47 2.09 -19.40
N ARG A 116 18.17 2.08 -19.68
CA ARG A 116 17.57 2.48 -20.96
C ARG A 116 17.45 4.00 -21.15
N GLN A 117 17.88 4.81 -20.19
CA GLN A 117 17.75 6.28 -20.19
C GLN A 117 16.30 6.79 -20.31
N LEU A 118 15.32 5.96 -19.94
CA LEU A 118 13.90 6.32 -19.96
C LEU A 118 13.44 7.02 -18.68
N TRP A 119 14.24 6.93 -17.62
CA TRP A 119 13.97 7.56 -16.33
C TRP A 119 15.27 8.00 -15.65
N ASP A 120 15.27 9.20 -15.10
CA ASP A 120 16.44 9.89 -14.54
C ASP A 120 16.54 9.80 -13.01
N GLU A 121 15.71 8.94 -12.39
CA GLU A 121 15.51 8.83 -10.95
C GLU A 121 14.91 10.05 -10.23
N THR A 122 14.73 11.18 -10.92
CA THR A 122 14.25 12.41 -10.31
C THR A 122 12.75 12.61 -10.56
N ARG A 123 12.28 12.38 -11.78
CA ARG A 123 10.88 12.64 -12.18
C ARG A 123 10.33 11.52 -13.08
N PRO A 124 9.27 10.80 -12.66
CA PRO A 124 8.58 10.85 -11.37
C PRO A 124 9.45 10.32 -10.22
N SER A 125 9.11 10.66 -8.98
CA SER A 125 9.83 10.11 -7.82
C SER A 125 9.68 8.58 -7.75
N ARG A 126 10.68 7.90 -7.17
CA ARG A 126 10.62 6.45 -6.88
C ARG A 126 9.29 6.05 -6.23
N SER A 127 8.87 6.77 -5.19
CA SER A 127 7.61 6.50 -4.48
C SER A 127 6.36 6.61 -5.35
N THR A 128 6.36 7.52 -6.33
CA THR A 128 5.28 7.64 -7.31
C THR A 128 5.23 6.42 -8.23
N LEU A 129 6.38 5.95 -8.73
CA LEU A 129 6.44 4.74 -9.56
C LEU A 129 6.06 3.48 -8.79
N TYR A 130 6.45 3.38 -7.52
CA TYR A 130 6.00 2.29 -6.64
C TYR A 130 4.48 2.28 -6.44
N ARG A 131 3.89 3.46 -6.21
CA ARG A 131 2.44 3.60 -6.05
C ARG A 131 1.70 3.32 -7.36
N PHE A 132 2.23 3.79 -8.49
CA PHE A 132 1.73 3.50 -9.83
C PHE A 132 1.74 1.98 -10.09
N ALA A 133 2.88 1.32 -9.84
CA ALA A 133 3.01 -0.11 -10.02
C ALA A 133 2.02 -0.90 -9.15
N ARG A 134 1.85 -0.50 -7.89
CA ARG A 134 0.88 -1.14 -6.98
C ARG A 134 -0.56 -1.00 -7.48
N ASN A 135 -0.94 0.19 -7.95
CA ASN A 135 -2.30 0.44 -8.42
C ASN A 135 -2.62 -0.25 -9.75
N ASN A 136 -1.61 -0.50 -10.59
CA ASN A 136 -1.75 -1.15 -11.89
C ASN A 136 -1.40 -2.64 -11.87
N ASN A 137 -1.32 -3.28 -10.70
CA ASN A 137 -0.95 -4.70 -10.54
C ASN A 137 0.41 -5.07 -11.16
N LEU A 138 1.32 -4.11 -11.26
CA LEU A 138 2.71 -4.32 -11.68
C LEU A 138 3.60 -4.67 -10.49
N MET A 139 3.07 -5.33 -9.46
CA MET A 139 3.86 -5.93 -8.38
C MET A 139 4.11 -7.39 -8.69
N ARG A 140 5.28 -7.94 -8.33
CA ARG A 140 5.62 -9.33 -8.63
C ARG A 140 4.53 -10.25 -8.08
N ASP A 141 4.04 -11.16 -8.91
CA ASP A 141 3.07 -12.16 -8.46
C ASP A 141 3.80 -13.22 -7.61
N PRO A 142 3.43 -13.38 -6.32
CA PRO A 142 4.02 -14.41 -5.48
C PRO A 142 3.67 -15.83 -5.93
N GLN A 143 2.58 -16.05 -6.69
CA GLN A 143 2.15 -17.36 -7.16
C GLN A 143 2.96 -17.87 -8.36
N LEU A 144 3.67 -17.00 -9.07
CA LEU A 144 4.64 -17.40 -10.10
C LEU A 144 5.91 -18.04 -9.53
N ASN A 145 6.05 -18.11 -8.20
CA ASN A 145 7.07 -18.91 -7.53
C ASN A 145 6.67 -20.39 -7.55
N THR A 146 6.89 -21.04 -8.70
CA THR A 146 6.99 -22.50 -8.79
C THR A 146 8.34 -23.02 -8.30
N VAL A 147 9.15 -22.18 -7.64
CA VAL A 147 10.42 -22.61 -7.04
C VAL A 147 10.02 -23.50 -5.87
N GLU A 148 10.19 -24.81 -6.05
CA GLU A 148 10.20 -25.78 -4.97
C GLU A 148 10.88 -25.15 -3.76
N VAL A 149 10.28 -25.30 -2.58
CA VAL A 149 10.82 -24.78 -1.33
C VAL A 149 12.24 -25.34 -1.17
N VAL A 150 13.25 -24.58 -1.59
CA VAL A 150 14.64 -24.96 -1.43
C VAL A 150 14.94 -24.77 0.04
N ARG A 151 14.96 -25.87 0.78
CA ARG A 151 15.40 -25.86 2.16
C ARG A 151 16.90 -25.56 2.17
N PRO A 152 17.39 -24.75 3.11
CA PRO A 152 18.81 -24.70 3.41
C PRO A 152 19.32 -26.13 3.57
N PHE A 153 20.46 -26.42 2.94
CA PHE A 153 21.07 -27.74 3.04
C PHE A 153 21.52 -27.97 4.49
N GLU A 154 20.94 -28.98 5.15
CA GLU A 154 21.19 -29.31 6.55
C GLU A 154 21.55 -30.79 6.72
N PHE A 155 22.39 -31.08 7.71
CA PHE A 155 22.72 -32.43 8.12
C PHE A 155 22.22 -32.66 9.55
N ASP A 156 21.56 -33.80 9.76
CA ASP A 156 20.96 -34.19 11.03
C ASP A 156 22.04 -34.69 12.03
N LYS A 157 23.18 -35.16 11.54
CA LYS A 157 24.24 -35.75 12.36
C LYS A 157 25.61 -35.18 12.04
N PHE A 158 26.43 -35.06 13.08
CA PHE A 158 27.85 -34.79 12.94
C PHE A 158 28.53 -35.84 12.06
N GLY A 159 29.34 -35.41 11.10
CA GLY A 159 30.08 -36.29 10.18
C GLY A 159 29.34 -36.73 8.91
N GLN A 160 28.14 -36.23 8.63
CA GLN A 160 27.41 -36.53 7.38
C GLN A 160 27.93 -35.77 6.15
N MET A 161 28.72 -34.72 6.35
CA MET A 161 29.47 -34.08 5.28
C MET A 161 30.92 -33.88 5.64
N TRP A 162 31.76 -34.21 4.67
CA TRP A 162 33.19 -33.99 4.68
C TRP A 162 33.49 -33.09 3.51
N THR A 163 33.89 -31.85 3.79
CA THR A 163 34.38 -30.95 2.76
C THR A 163 35.89 -31.11 2.70
N GLY A 164 36.40 -31.66 1.60
CA GLY A 164 37.82 -31.70 1.33
C GLY A 164 38.22 -30.47 0.54
N ASP A 165 39.12 -29.65 1.08
CA ASP A 165 39.83 -28.65 0.30
C ASP A 165 41.21 -29.19 -0.07
N PHE A 166 41.61 -29.04 -1.34
CA PHE A 166 42.91 -29.49 -1.83
C PHE A 166 43.75 -28.26 -2.14
N MET A 167 44.75 -28.02 -1.30
CA MET A 167 45.77 -27.03 -1.61
C MET A 167 46.81 -27.65 -2.53
N HIS A 168 46.88 -27.20 -3.78
CA HIS A 168 48.07 -27.42 -4.59
C HIS A 168 49.20 -26.55 -4.03
N GLY A 169 50.02 -27.15 -3.17
CA GLY A 169 51.26 -26.53 -2.71
C GLY A 169 52.17 -26.19 -3.89
N PRO A 170 52.96 -25.10 -3.82
CA PRO A 170 53.93 -24.79 -4.86
C PRO A 170 54.90 -25.96 -5.00
N ASN A 171 55.12 -26.41 -6.25
CA ASN A 171 55.92 -27.57 -6.58
C ASN A 171 57.35 -27.43 -6.01
N PRO A 172 57.72 -28.14 -4.92
CA PRO A 172 59.05 -28.06 -4.37
C PRO A 172 59.88 -29.15 -5.04
N SER A 173 60.96 -28.76 -5.70
CA SER A 173 61.98 -29.65 -6.23
C SER A 173 62.79 -30.37 -5.12
N PHE A 174 62.21 -30.68 -3.95
CA PHE A 174 62.89 -31.30 -2.82
C PHE A 174 61.95 -32.22 -1.99
N PRO A 175 62.48 -33.31 -1.41
CA PRO A 175 61.68 -34.37 -0.83
C PRO A 175 61.11 -33.95 0.54
N LEU A 176 59.81 -34.19 0.75
CA LEU A 176 59.10 -33.91 2.01
C LEU A 176 59.05 -35.17 2.89
N GLU A 177 59.55 -35.06 4.11
CA GLU A 177 59.21 -35.96 5.21
C GLU A 177 57.80 -35.62 5.71
N PHE A 178 56.94 -36.63 5.80
CA PHE A 178 55.58 -36.51 6.32
C PHE A 178 55.60 -36.50 7.84
N ASN A 179 55.11 -35.42 8.46
CA ASN A 179 54.69 -35.42 9.86
C ASN A 179 53.18 -35.20 9.96
N ILE A 180 52.50 -36.19 10.53
CA ILE A 180 51.07 -36.13 10.84
C ILE A 180 50.95 -35.60 12.27
N TYR A 181 50.31 -34.45 12.46
CA TYR A 181 49.86 -34.00 13.78
C TYR A 181 48.33 -34.05 13.83
N CYS A 182 47.80 -34.93 14.68
CA CYS A 182 46.42 -34.87 15.14
C CYS A 182 46.34 -33.90 16.33
N ASN A 183 45.41 -32.94 16.29
CA ASN A 183 44.94 -32.26 17.49
C ASN A 183 43.49 -32.69 17.76
N PHE A 184 43.24 -33.05 19.02
CA PHE A 184 41.93 -33.40 19.59
C PHE A 184 41.05 -32.16 19.78
#